data_AF-A0A659RXN2-F1
#
_entry.id   AF-A0A659RXN2-F1
#
_cell.length_a   1.000
_cell.length_b   1.000
_cell.length_c   1.000
_cell.angle_alpha   90.00
_cell.angle_beta   90.00
_cell.angle_gamma   90.00
#
_symmetry.space_group_name_H-M   'P 1'
#
loop_
_entity.id
_entity.type
_entity.pdbx_description
1 polymer ?
#
loop_
_entity_poly.entity_id
_entity_poly.type
_entity_poly.pdbx_seq_one_letter_code
_entity_poly.pdbx_strand_id
1 'polypeptide(L)' 'GTPDGDKAVKDGKLAATIAQLPDQIGAKGVEVADKVLKGEKVQAKYPVDLKLVIKQ' A
#
# COMPACT_ATOMS: atom_id res chain seq x y z
N GLY A 1 7.54 -2.50 -0.24
CA GLY A 1 8.79 -1.84 0.07
C GLY A 1 9.01 -2.13 1.52
N THR A 2 9.85 -3.12 1.80
CA THR A 2 10.27 -3.37 3.18
C THR A 2 11.35 -2.33 3.53
N PRO A 3 11.62 -2.08 4.82
CA PRO A 3 12.73 -1.22 5.22
C PRO A 3 14.06 -1.63 4.57
N ASP A 4 14.28 -2.94 4.41
CA ASP A 4 15.46 -3.48 3.74
C ASP A 4 15.49 -3.19 2.23
N GLY A 5 14.34 -3.27 1.56
CA GLY A 5 14.21 -2.92 0.14
C GLY A 5 14.51 -1.45 -0.12
N ASP A 6 13.97 -0.56 0.72
CA ASP A 6 14.21 0.89 0.62
C ASP A 6 15.67 1.22 0.90
N LYS A 7 16.28 0.56 1.90
CA LYS A 7 17.71 0.71 2.20
C LYS A 7 18.58 0.21 1.04
N ALA A 8 18.27 -0.94 0.46
CA ALA A 8 19.02 -1.48 -0.67
C ALA A 8 18.95 -0.57 -1.91
N VAL A 9 17.82 0.11 -2.14
CA VAL A 9 17.72 1.14 -3.20
C VAL A 9 18.60 2.35 -2.88
N LYS A 10 18.56 2.86 -1.64
CA LYS A 10 19.42 3.98 -1.21
C LYS A 10 20.91 3.65 -1.31
N ASP A 11 21.29 2.45 -0.88
CA ASP A 11 22.66 1.94 -0.94
C ASP A 11 23.13 1.63 -2.38
N GLY A 12 22.24 1.71 -3.38
CA GLY A 12 22.55 1.45 -4.79
C GLY A 12 22.69 -0.03 -5.13
N LYS A 13 22.30 -0.94 -4.22
CA LYS A 13 22.28 -2.39 -4.43
C LYS A 13 21.06 -2.82 -5.25
N LEU A 14 19.98 -2.03 -5.19
CA LEU A 14 18.78 -2.18 -6.03
C LEU A 14 18.54 -0.89 -6.82
N ALA A 15 18.10 -1.02 -8.07
CA ALA A 15 17.73 0.13 -8.89
C ALA A 15 16.38 0.74 -8.46
N ALA A 16 15.45 -0.11 -8.04
CA ALA A 16 14.12 0.29 -7.60
C ALA A 16 13.47 -0.77 -6.70
N THR A 17 12.49 -0.37 -5.89
CA THR A 17 11.57 -1.28 -5.21
C THR A 17 10.14 -0.74 -5.27
N ILE A 18 9.15 -1.61 -5.15
CA ILE A 18 7.74 -1.21 -5.09
C ILE A 18 7.31 -1.18 -3.62
N ALA A 19 7.01 0.01 -3.11
CA ALA A 19 6.40 0.23 -1.80
C ALA A 19 4.90 -0.08 -1.81
N GLN A 20 4.48 -0.86 -0.82
CA GLN A 20 3.06 -1.05 -0.51
C GLN A 20 2.66 0.03 0.49
N LEU A 21 1.37 0.39 0.53
CA LEU A 21 0.81 1.40 1.43
C LEU A 21 -0.07 0.74 2.50
N PRO A 22 0.52 0.02 3.48
CA PRO A 22 -0.25 -0.76 4.47
C PRO A 22 -1.22 0.10 5.28
N ASP A 23 -0.84 1.33 5.63
CA ASP A 23 -1.71 2.25 6.36
C ASP A 23 -2.98 2.59 5.57
N GLN A 24 -2.84 2.83 4.26
CA GLN A 24 -4.00 3.08 3.39
C GLN A 24 -4.88 1.84 3.24
N ILE A 25 -4.26 0.65 3.10
CA ILE A 25 -4.99 -0.62 3.05
C ILE A 25 -5.80 -0.80 4.34
N GLY A 26 -5.18 -0.59 5.50
CA GLY A 26 -5.83 -0.69 6.80
C GLY A 26 -6.99 0.29 6.95
N ALA A 27 -6.76 1.57 6.64
CA ALA A 27 -7.79 2.60 6.69
C ALA A 27 -8.98 2.27 5.79
N LYS A 28 -8.71 1.86 4.53
CA LYS A 28 -9.75 1.43 3.59
C LYS A 28 -10.53 0.22 4.11
N GLY A 29 -9.84 -0.73 4.74
CA GLY A 29 -10.45 -1.91 5.34
C GLY A 29 -11.47 -1.56 6.42
N VAL A 30 -11.11 -0.64 7.31
CA VAL A 30 -12.01 -0.16 8.37
C VAL A 30 -13.19 0.61 7.78
N GLU A 31 -12.96 1.48 6.80
CA GLU A 31 -14.03 2.24 6.12
C GLU A 31 -15.04 1.30 5.44
N VAL A 32 -14.55 0.26 4.75
CA VAL A 32 -15.42 -0.72 4.08
C VAL A 32 -16.18 -1.56 5.11
N ALA A 33 -15.54 -1.95 6.22
CA ALA A 33 -16.22 -2.68 7.30
C ALA A 33 -17.38 -1.85 7.89
N ASP A 34 -17.18 -0.55 8.13
CA ASP A 34 -18.22 0.36 8.59
C ASP A 34 -19.40 0.45 7.59
N LYS A 35 -19.11 0.54 6.29
CA LYS A 35 -20.14 0.53 5.22
C LYS A 35 -20.94 -0.78 5.20
N VAL A 36 -20.28 -1.92 5.37
CA VAL A 36 -20.96 -3.23 5.47
C VAL A 36 -21.89 -3.26 6.67
N LEU A 37 -21.45 -2.78 7.84
CA LEU A 37 -22.26 -2.73 9.05
C LEU A 37 -23.49 -1.82 8.90
N LYS A 38 -23.39 -0.78 8.06
CA LYS A 38 -24.50 0.13 7.71
C LYS A 38 -25.43 -0.40 6.62
N GLY A 39 -25.15 -1.58 6.06
CA GLY A 39 -25.94 -2.20 4.99
C GLY A 39 -25.74 -1.55 3.61
N GLU A 40 -24.66 -0.79 3.43
CA GLU A 40 -24.32 -0.18 2.16
C GLU A 40 -23.76 -1.21 1.17
N LYS A 41 -23.93 -0.96 -0.14
CA LYS A 41 -23.31 -1.79 -1.17
C LYS A 41 -21.81 -1.52 -1.23
N VAL A 42 -21.02 -2.58 -1.07
CA VAL A 42 -19.55 -2.53 -1.19
C VAL A 42 -19.06 -3.18 -2.47
N GLN A 43 -17.90 -2.76 -2.95
CA GLN A 43 -17.27 -3.32 -4.13
C GLN A 43 -16.50 -4.60 -3.76
N ALA A 44 -16.39 -5.53 -4.71
CA ALA A 44 -15.63 -6.76 -4.49
C ALA A 44 -14.10 -6.52 -4.41
N LYS A 45 -13.61 -5.38 -4.94
CA LYS A 45 -12.19 -5.05 -5.00
C LYS A 45 -11.96 -3.58 -4.73
N TYR A 46 -10.96 -3.27 -3.91
CA TYR A 46 -10.48 -1.93 -3.62
C TYR A 46 -8.98 -1.87 -3.92
N PRO A 47 -8.58 -1.54 -5.16
CA PRO A 47 -7.17 -1.37 -5.47
C PRO A 47 -6.61 -0.20 -4.66
N VAL A 48 -5.39 -0.38 -4.14
CA VAL A 48 -4.60 0.69 -3.54
C VAL A 48 -3.40 0.97 -4.43
N ASP A 49 -3.00 2.23 -4.48
CA ASP A 49 -1.86 2.62 -5.29
C ASP A 49 -0.56 2.06 -4.71
N LEU A 50 0.33 1.65 -5.61
CA LEU A 50 1.68 1.23 -5.27
C LEU A 50 2.62 2.40 -5.52
N LYS A 51 3.63 2.57 -4.66
CA LYS A 51 4.62 3.64 -4.81
C LYS A 51 5.94 3.07 -5.32
N LEU A 52 6.42 3.57 -6.45
CA LEU A 52 7.75 3.24 -6.94
C LEU A 52 8.80 4.01 -6.09
N VAL A 53 9.77 3.27 -5.57
CA VAL A 53 10.91 3.81 -4.84
C VAL A 53 12.15 3.61 -5.71
N ILE A 54 12.77 4.71 -6.11
CA ILE A 54 14.03 4.74 -6.86
C ILE A 54 15.05 5.60 -6.11
N LYS A 55 16.33 5.38 -6.38
CA LYS A 55 17.40 6.25 -5.90
C LYS A 55 17.30 7.59 -6.64
N GLN A 56 17.08 8.69 -5.90
CA GLN A 56 17.19 10.05 -6.45
C GLN A 56 18.65 10.45 -6.60
#